data_AF-A0A0G0QDE1-F1
#
_entry.id   AF-A0A0G0QDE1-F1
#
_cell.length_a   1.000
_cell.length_b   1.000
_cell.length_c   1.000
_cell.angle_alpha   90.00
_cell.angle_beta   90.00
_cell.angle_gamma   90.00
#
_symmetry.space_group_name_H-M   'P 1'
#
loop_
_entity.id
_entity.type
_entity.pdbx_description
1 polymer ?
#
loop_
_entity_poly.entity_id
_entity_poly.type
_entity_poly.pdbx_seq_one_letter_code
_entity_poly.pdbx_strand_id
1 'polypeptide(L)'
;MLKFVRSRNAQGDEGTDIAREARQTKVIAALRQKVFSAGVLLSPSKLFGIWRVIKESTLTDIEPSEAAILIRRVINARNNVESYVLPEEFLENPPISARYDNQYVFIPESGSWKEVQVWIASQVKN
;
A
#
# COMPACT_ATOMS: atom_id res chain seq x y z
N MET A 1 -13.00 5.35 -11.28
CA MET A 1 -11.87 4.87 -10.45
C MET A 1 -12.05 3.44 -9.94
N LEU A 2 -13.14 3.10 -9.23
CA LEU A 2 -13.34 1.73 -8.70
C LEU A 2 -13.35 0.62 -9.77
N LYS A 3 -13.96 0.89 -10.94
CA LYS A 3 -13.96 -0.04 -12.09
C LYS A 3 -12.57 -0.25 -12.72
N PHE A 4 -11.69 0.74 -12.67
CA PHE A 4 -10.33 0.66 -13.26
C PHE A 4 -9.38 -0.18 -12.41
N VAL A 5 -9.56 -0.14 -11.09
CA VAL A 5 -8.81 -0.95 -10.12
C VAL A 5 -9.34 -2.39 -10.02
N ARG A 6 -10.60 -2.63 -10.44
CA ARG A 6 -11.28 -3.93 -10.34
C ARG A 6 -11.39 -4.70 -11.66
N SER A 7 -10.86 -4.18 -12.77
CA SER A 7 -10.91 -4.91 -14.05
C SER A 7 -9.97 -6.13 -13.98
N ARG A 8 -10.57 -7.32 -14.00
CA ARG A 8 -9.90 -8.65 -13.98
C ARG A 8 -10.12 -9.45 -15.28
N ASN A 9 -10.75 -8.86 -16.29
CA ASN A 9 -11.23 -9.56 -17.49
C ASN A 9 -10.65 -8.98 -18.78
N ALA A 10 -9.33 -8.86 -18.87
CA ALA A 10 -8.66 -8.63 -20.16
C ALA A 10 -8.00 -9.95 -20.59
N GLN A 11 -8.30 -10.40 -21.81
CA GLN A 11 -7.82 -11.65 -22.36
C GLN A 11 -6.37 -11.47 -22.85
N GLY A 12 -5.40 -12.12 -22.20
CA GLY A 12 -3.95 -12.06 -22.49
C GLY A 12 -3.07 -11.83 -21.25
N ASP A 13 -1.75 -11.72 -21.43
CA ASP A 13 -0.74 -11.51 -20.37
C ASP A 13 -0.92 -10.22 -19.56
N GLU A 14 -1.83 -9.33 -19.96
CA GLU A 14 -2.19 -8.09 -19.25
C GLU A 14 -3.38 -8.25 -18.27
N GLY A 15 -3.89 -9.48 -18.09
CA GLY A 15 -4.95 -9.81 -17.14
C GLY A 15 -4.48 -10.16 -15.71
N THR A 16 -3.18 -10.13 -15.46
CA THR A 16 -2.56 -10.57 -14.19
C THR A 16 -2.72 -9.53 -13.07
N ASP A 17 -2.74 -9.98 -11.81
CA ASP A 17 -2.86 -9.11 -10.61
C ASP A 17 -1.74 -8.05 -10.54
N ILE A 18 -0.61 -8.30 -11.20
CA ILE A 18 0.53 -7.38 -11.32
C ILE A 18 0.16 -6.09 -12.08
N ALA A 19 -0.59 -6.19 -13.18
CA ALA A 19 -1.09 -5.02 -13.91
C ALA A 19 -2.11 -4.22 -13.08
N ARG A 20 -2.80 -4.87 -12.14
CA ARG A 20 -3.68 -4.21 -11.16
C ARG A 20 -2.86 -3.50 -10.08
N GLU A 21 -1.81 -4.13 -9.55
CA GLU A 21 -0.91 -3.52 -8.57
C GLU A 21 -0.26 -2.25 -9.12
N ALA A 22 0.26 -2.27 -10.36
CA ALA A 22 0.83 -1.10 -11.01
C ALA A 22 -0.18 0.08 -11.11
N ARG A 23 -1.46 -0.21 -11.34
CA ARG A 23 -2.54 0.80 -11.35
C ARG A 23 -2.86 1.31 -9.94
N GLN A 24 -2.87 0.43 -8.94
CA GLN A 24 -3.09 0.81 -7.54
C GLN A 24 -1.97 1.72 -7.04
N THR A 25 -0.72 1.39 -7.34
CA THR A 25 0.45 2.21 -7.00
C THR A 25 0.35 3.61 -7.61
N LYS A 26 -0.13 3.74 -8.86
CA LYS A 26 -0.37 5.04 -9.50
C LYS A 26 -1.46 5.85 -8.81
N VAL A 27 -2.57 5.23 -8.40
CA VAL A 27 -3.64 5.92 -7.67
C VAL A 27 -3.14 6.39 -6.29
N ILE A 28 -2.39 5.57 -5.58
CA ILE A 28 -1.79 5.91 -4.29
C ILE A 28 -0.77 7.05 -4.46
N ALA A 29 0.04 7.03 -5.53
CA ALA A 29 0.98 8.11 -5.84
C ALA A 29 0.28 9.43 -6.20
N ALA A 30 -0.85 9.39 -6.92
CA ALA A 30 -1.63 10.58 -7.23
C ALA A 30 -2.32 11.16 -5.98
N LEU A 31 -2.87 10.29 -5.11
CA LEU A 31 -3.44 10.70 -3.84
C LEU A 31 -2.38 11.33 -2.94
N ARG A 32 -1.17 10.73 -2.90
CA ARG A 32 0.01 11.29 -2.23
C ARG A 32 0.28 12.71 -2.70
N GLN A 33 0.44 12.93 -4.00
CA GLN A 33 0.70 14.28 -4.54
C GLN A 33 -0.38 15.29 -4.15
N LYS A 34 -1.65 14.86 -4.06
CA LYS A 34 -2.75 15.75 -3.64
C LYS A 34 -2.70 16.08 -2.14
N VAL A 35 -2.48 15.09 -1.28
CA VAL A 35 -2.38 15.27 0.18
C VAL A 35 -1.15 16.11 0.55
N PHE A 36 -0.03 15.90 -0.15
CA PHE A 36 1.20 16.67 0.04
C PHE A 36 1.26 17.99 -0.74
N SER A 37 0.19 18.39 -1.41
CA SER A 37 0.15 19.69 -2.05
C SER A 37 0.21 20.81 -1.00
N ALA A 38 0.94 21.89 -1.31
CA ALA A 38 1.15 23.00 -0.38
C ALA A 38 -0.17 23.58 0.16
N GLY A 39 -1.23 23.61 -0.65
CA GLY A 39 -2.55 24.11 -0.25
C GLY A 39 -3.34 23.19 0.70
N VAL A 40 -2.92 21.94 0.90
CA VAL A 40 -3.49 21.00 1.88
C VAL A 40 -2.61 20.95 3.14
N LEU A 41 -1.30 20.84 2.99
CA LEU A 41 -0.36 20.79 4.14
C LEU A 41 -0.30 22.10 4.93
N LEU A 42 -0.41 23.26 4.27
CA LEU A 42 -0.33 24.57 4.93
C LEU A 42 -1.68 25.02 5.51
N SER A 43 -2.72 24.19 5.44
CA SER A 43 -4.07 24.52 5.92
C SER A 43 -4.45 23.62 7.10
N PRO A 44 -4.33 24.12 8.35
CA PRO A 44 -4.69 23.34 9.54
C PRO A 44 -6.13 22.80 9.50
N SER A 45 -7.09 23.59 9.01
CA SER A 45 -8.50 23.17 8.89
C SER A 45 -8.70 21.97 7.96
N LYS A 46 -7.93 21.90 6.85
CA LYS A 46 -7.99 20.75 5.93
C LYS A 46 -7.35 19.50 6.53
N LEU A 47 -6.24 19.65 7.26
CA LEU A 47 -5.59 18.53 7.94
C LEU A 47 -6.49 17.92 9.02
N PHE A 48 -7.15 18.75 9.83
CA PHE A 48 -8.14 18.27 10.80
C PHE A 48 -9.34 17.61 10.14
N GLY A 49 -9.82 18.13 9.01
CA GLY A 49 -10.89 17.52 8.23
C GLY A 49 -10.53 16.12 7.73
N ILE A 50 -9.32 15.96 7.16
CA ILE A 50 -8.80 14.66 6.70
C ILE A 50 -8.67 13.68 7.86
N TRP A 51 -8.08 14.11 8.98
CA TRP A 51 -7.93 13.27 10.17
C TRP A 51 -9.28 12.79 10.71
N ARG A 52 -10.27 13.69 10.79
CA ARG A 52 -11.62 13.35 11.26
C ARG A 52 -12.27 12.29 10.37
N VAL A 53 -12.19 12.45 9.05
CA VAL A 53 -12.73 11.45 8.10
C VAL A 53 -12.03 10.09 8.24
N ILE A 54 -10.70 10.09 8.42
CA ILE A 54 -9.94 8.84 8.64
C ILE A 54 -10.40 8.13 9.91
N LYS A 55 -10.55 8.88 11.01
CA LYS A 55 -11.00 8.34 12.30
C LYS A 55 -12.45 7.83 12.26
N GLU A 56 -13.34 8.52 11.54
CA GLU A 56 -14.74 8.11 11.40
C GLU A 56 -14.89 6.87 10.48
N SER A 57 -13.97 6.67 9.53
CA SER A 57 -14.01 5.58 8.55
C SER A 57 -13.14 4.36 8.89
N THR A 58 -12.28 4.47 9.90
CA THR A 58 -11.29 3.44 10.26
C THR A 58 -11.34 3.16 11.75
N LEU A 59 -11.45 1.88 12.13
CA LEU A 59 -11.20 1.46 13.51
C LEU A 59 -9.70 1.54 13.77
N THR A 60 -9.29 2.47 14.64
CA THR A 60 -7.89 2.68 15.02
C THR A 60 -7.78 2.94 16.52
N ASP A 61 -6.70 2.43 17.09
CA ASP A 61 -6.24 2.63 18.46
C ASP A 61 -5.31 3.85 18.61
N ILE A 62 -5.03 4.57 17.52
CA ILE A 62 -4.14 5.74 17.52
C ILE A 62 -4.76 6.88 18.31
N GLU A 63 -4.06 7.33 19.36
CA GLU A 63 -4.48 8.48 20.15
C GLU A 63 -4.28 9.81 19.39
N PRO A 64 -5.03 10.88 19.72
CA PRO A 64 -4.85 12.19 19.07
C PRO A 64 -3.43 12.76 19.16
N SER A 65 -2.71 12.48 20.24
CA SER A 65 -1.32 12.86 20.48
C SER A 65 -0.36 12.13 19.52
N GLU A 66 -0.54 10.82 19.36
CA GLU A 66 0.21 9.98 18.43
C GLU A 66 -0.08 10.37 16.98
N ALA A 67 -1.33 10.65 16.67
CA ALA A 67 -1.74 11.18 15.37
C ALA A 67 -1.03 12.49 15.02
N ALA A 68 -0.89 13.41 15.97
CA ALA A 68 -0.16 14.66 15.76
C ALA A 68 1.33 14.41 15.48
N ILE A 69 1.95 13.44 16.19
CA ILE A 69 3.34 13.02 15.94
C ILE A 69 3.48 12.40 14.54
N LEU A 70 2.56 11.51 14.16
CA LEU A 70 2.53 10.88 12.84
C LEU A 70 2.36 11.91 11.72
N ILE A 71 1.41 12.84 11.85
CA ILE A 71 1.19 13.93 10.89
C ILE A 71 2.46 14.77 10.76
N ARG A 72 3.12 15.13 11.86
CA ARG A 72 4.38 15.90 11.83
C ARG A 72 5.49 15.14 11.11
N ARG A 73 5.65 13.84 11.39
CA ARG A 73 6.63 12.98 10.69
C ARG A 73 6.33 12.89 9.20
N VAL A 74 5.07 12.70 8.82
CA VAL A 74 4.59 12.65 7.44
C VAL A 74 4.90 13.97 6.71
N ILE A 75 4.60 15.12 7.32
CA ILE A 75 4.92 16.45 6.75
C ILE A 75 6.44 16.61 6.55
N ASN A 76 7.25 16.21 7.53
CA ASN A 76 8.70 16.29 7.45
C ASN A 76 9.29 15.35 6.36
N ALA A 77 8.71 14.15 6.23
CA ALA A 77 9.12 13.15 5.25
C ALA A 77 8.48 13.35 3.87
N ARG A 78 7.73 14.44 3.64
CA ARG A 78 6.93 14.64 2.41
C ARG A 78 7.72 14.50 1.10
N ASN A 79 9.02 14.77 1.13
CA ASN A 79 9.92 14.69 -0.02
C ASN A 79 10.64 13.33 -0.12
N ASN A 80 10.60 12.51 0.94
CA ASN A 80 11.34 11.26 1.08
C ASN A 80 10.37 10.09 1.35
N VAL A 81 9.33 9.96 0.53
CA VAL A 81 8.40 8.81 0.59
C VAL A 81 8.74 7.85 -0.53
N GLU A 82 9.40 6.76 -0.17
CA GLU A 82 9.73 5.68 -1.09
C GLU A 82 8.56 4.69 -1.19
N SER A 83 8.53 3.92 -2.26
CA SER A 83 7.49 2.92 -2.48
C SER A 83 8.14 1.69 -3.06
N TYR A 84 7.95 0.59 -2.36
CA TYR A 84 8.56 -0.68 -2.67
C TYR A 84 7.47 -1.64 -3.12
N VAL A 85 7.70 -2.29 -4.26
CA VAL A 85 6.89 -3.44 -4.70
C VAL A 85 7.63 -4.67 -4.23
N LEU A 86 6.92 -5.63 -3.63
CA LEU A 86 7.50 -6.90 -3.23
C LEU A 86 8.02 -7.59 -4.51
N PRO A 87 9.32 -7.91 -4.59
CA PRO A 87 9.85 -8.55 -5.78
C PRO A 87 9.21 -9.92 -6.04
N GLU A 88 8.97 -10.24 -7.31
CA GLU A 88 8.25 -11.46 -7.71
C GLU A 88 9.03 -12.73 -7.34
N GLU A 89 10.36 -12.66 -7.29
CA GLU A 89 11.25 -13.75 -6.86
C GLU A 89 11.11 -14.16 -5.38
N PHE A 90 10.27 -13.48 -4.61
CA PHE A 90 9.93 -13.93 -3.27
C PHE A 90 8.63 -14.74 -3.23
N LEU A 91 7.87 -14.77 -4.31
CA LEU A 91 6.53 -15.35 -4.37
C LEU A 91 6.40 -16.36 -5.50
N GLU A 92 5.88 -17.53 -5.18
CA GLU A 92 5.42 -18.49 -6.18
C GLU A 92 3.91 -18.71 -6.09
N ASN A 93 3.31 -19.07 -7.22
CA ASN A 93 1.94 -19.53 -7.29
C ASN A 93 1.95 -21.04 -7.54
N PRO A 94 1.67 -21.87 -6.51
CA PRO A 94 1.71 -23.31 -6.64
C PRO A 94 0.52 -23.80 -7.48
N PRO A 95 0.60 -24.99 -8.09
CA PRO A 95 -0.54 -25.60 -8.75
C PRO A 95 -1.77 -25.69 -7.83
N ILE A 96 -2.95 -25.43 -8.39
CA ILE A 96 -4.22 -25.54 -7.68
C ILE A 96 -4.34 -26.94 -7.09
N SER A 97 -4.44 -27.01 -5.77
CA SER A 97 -4.47 -28.27 -5.04
C SER A 97 -5.27 -28.15 -3.74
N ALA A 98 -5.69 -29.30 -3.22
CA ALA A 98 -6.39 -29.38 -1.93
C ALA A 98 -5.57 -28.83 -0.75
N ARG A 99 -4.24 -28.76 -0.88
CA ARG A 99 -3.35 -28.13 0.11
C ARG A 99 -3.71 -26.66 0.37
N TYR A 100 -4.24 -25.98 -0.64
CA TYR A 100 -4.64 -24.57 -0.58
C TYR A 100 -6.13 -24.40 -0.90
N ASP A 101 -6.95 -25.38 -0.52
CA ASP A 101 -8.40 -25.39 -0.74
C ASP A 101 -8.82 -25.16 -2.20
N ASN A 102 -7.97 -25.56 -3.15
CA ASN A 102 -8.15 -25.32 -4.58
C ASN A 102 -8.26 -23.83 -4.95
N GLN A 103 -7.60 -22.95 -4.19
CA GLN A 103 -7.58 -21.51 -4.43
C GLN A 103 -6.28 -21.07 -5.11
N TYR A 104 -6.34 -19.93 -5.80
CA TYR A 104 -5.18 -19.22 -6.32
C TYR A 104 -4.51 -18.48 -5.16
N VAL A 105 -3.26 -18.80 -4.83
CA VAL A 105 -2.53 -18.24 -3.69
C VAL A 105 -1.11 -17.87 -4.08
N PHE A 106 -0.55 -16.87 -3.40
CA PHE A 106 0.90 -16.63 -3.42
C PHE A 106 1.50 -17.18 -2.13
N ILE A 107 2.57 -17.95 -2.25
CA ILE A 107 3.35 -18.49 -1.13
C ILE A 107 4.80 -18.05 -1.27
N PRO A 108 5.57 -17.98 -0.17
CA PRO A 108 6.98 -17.62 -0.26
C PRO A 108 7.76 -18.69 -1.02
N GLU A 109 8.56 -18.27 -2.02
CA GLU A 109 9.36 -19.19 -2.85
C GLU A 109 10.33 -20.03 -2.00
N SER A 110 10.95 -19.44 -0.97
CA SER A 110 11.83 -20.16 -0.03
C SER A 110 11.12 -21.05 0.98
N GLY A 111 9.79 -21.17 0.88
CA GLY A 111 8.96 -21.94 1.82
C GLY A 111 8.79 -21.29 3.20
N SER A 112 9.37 -20.10 3.43
CA SER A 112 9.19 -19.32 4.65
C SER A 112 9.17 -17.82 4.36
N TRP A 113 8.44 -17.05 5.18
CA TRP A 113 8.38 -15.59 5.05
C TRP A 113 9.64 -14.85 5.51
N LYS A 114 10.70 -15.57 5.91
CA LYS A 114 11.88 -14.98 6.52
C LYS A 114 12.62 -14.05 5.58
N GLU A 115 12.72 -14.39 4.30
CA GLU A 115 13.39 -13.54 3.30
C GLU A 115 12.63 -12.24 3.06
N VAL A 116 11.30 -12.32 2.94
CA VAL A 116 10.42 -11.16 2.84
C VAL A 116 10.57 -10.26 4.06
N GLN A 117 10.64 -10.83 5.27
CA GLN A 117 10.85 -10.06 6.50
C GLN A 117 12.21 -9.36 6.53
N VAL A 118 13.28 -10.05 6.11
CA VAL A 118 14.62 -9.45 6.01
C VAL A 118 14.62 -8.31 4.98
N TRP A 119 13.99 -8.50 3.83
CA TRP A 119 13.88 -7.49 2.79
C TRP A 119 13.06 -6.26 3.26
N ILE A 120 11.93 -6.46 3.95
CA ILE A 120 11.17 -5.34 4.54
C ILE A 120 12.04 -4.60 5.57
N ALA A 121 12.76 -5.33 6.42
CA ALA A 121 13.61 -4.73 7.44
C ALA A 121 14.77 -3.91 6.84
N SER A 122 15.27 -4.26 5.65
CA SER A 122 16.29 -3.44 4.97
C SER A 122 15.72 -2.14 4.39
N GLN A 123 14.44 -2.08 4.04
CA GLN A 123 13.81 -0.85 3.54
C GLN A 123 13.47 0.16 4.67
N VAL A 124 13.25 -0.33 5.89
CA VAL A 124 12.84 0.51 7.05
C VAL A 124 14.05 1.09 7.81
N LYS A 125 15.26 0.54 7.60
CA LYS A 125 16.48 0.94 8.33
C LYS A 125 17.27 2.07 7.65
N ASN A 126 16.79 2.63 6.54
CA ASN A 126 17.36 3.80 5.88
C ASN A 126 16.68 5.10 6.33
#